data_AF-A0A2E9J4H7-F1
#
_entry.id   AF-A0A2E9J4H7-F1
#
_cell.length_a   1.000
_cell.length_b   1.000
_cell.length_c   1.000
_cell.angle_alpha   90.00
_cell.angle_beta   90.00
_cell.angle_gamma   90.00
#
_symmetry.space_group_name_H-M   'P 1'
#
loop_
_entity.id
_entity.type
_entity.pdbx_description
1 polymer ?
#
loop_
_entity_poly.entity_id
_entity_poly.type
_entity_poly.pdbx_seq_one_letter_code
_entity_poly.pdbx_strand_id
1 'polypeptide(L)' 'MSNIFSKHPKEVGETYLQHLLVACKYGLILFGLSIIALLHALFPFVFKRTVSHKIIELADQLKKRRKIR' A
#
# COMPACT_ATOMS: atom_id res chain seq x y z
N MET A 1 -11.99 27.40 -4.58
CA MET A 1 -11.86 26.07 -5.24
C MET A 1 -10.91 25.21 -4.42
N SER A 2 -11.26 23.97 -4.08
CA SER A 2 -10.35 23.05 -3.37
C SER A 2 -9.36 22.42 -4.35
N ASN A 3 -8.05 22.59 -4.15
CA ASN A 3 -7.03 21.96 -4.98
C ASN A 3 -7.06 20.42 -4.78
N ILE A 4 -7.43 19.69 -5.84
CA ILE A 4 -7.62 18.23 -5.85
C ILE A 4 -6.36 17.45 -5.48
N PHE A 5 -5.17 17.96 -5.80
CA PHE A 5 -3.89 17.34 -5.47
C PHE A 5 -3.54 17.48 -4.00
N SER A 6 -4.00 18.54 -3.34
CA SER A 6 -3.64 18.84 -1.95
C SER A 6 -4.74 18.51 -0.94
N LYS A 7 -6.00 18.37 -1.39
CA LYS A 7 -7.14 18.12 -0.50
C LYS A 7 -6.94 16.80 0.26
N HIS A 8 -6.74 15.70 -0.46
CA HIS A 8 -6.58 14.39 0.16
C HIS A 8 -5.30 14.26 1.01
N PRO A 9 -4.10 14.68 0.53
CA PRO A 9 -2.91 14.68 1.39
C PRO A 9 -3.12 15.45 2.69
N LYS A 10 -3.78 16.62 2.66
CA LYS A 10 -4.09 17.40 3.87
C LYS A 10 -5.04 16.68 4.83
N GLU A 11 -6.05 15.96 4.32
CA GLU A 11 -6.99 15.18 5.15
C GLU A 11 -6.28 14.10 5.97
N VAL A 12 -5.14 13.60 5.49
CA VAL A 12 -4.30 12.61 6.20
C VAL A 12 -3.06 13.22 6.86
N GLY A 13 -2.95 14.56 6.88
CA GLY A 13 -1.86 15.28 7.54
C GLY A 13 -0.52 15.29 6.79
N GLU A 14 -0.56 15.22 5.45
CA GLU A 14 0.61 15.09 4.58
C GLU A 14 0.72 16.21 3.54
N THR A 15 1.95 16.51 3.14
CA THR A 15 2.21 17.26 1.91
C THR A 15 2.01 16.37 0.68
N TYR A 16 1.76 16.97 -0.49
CA TYR A 16 1.60 16.22 -1.74
C TYR A 16 2.78 15.28 -2.02
N LEU A 17 4.02 15.75 -1.82
CA LEU A 17 5.22 14.94 -2.07
C LEU A 17 5.35 13.78 -1.08
N GLN A 18 5.05 14.00 0.21
CA GLN A 18 5.03 12.91 1.19
C GLN A 18 4.00 11.84 0.82
N HIS A 19 2.80 12.28 0.44
CA HIS A 19 1.73 11.38 0.04
C HIS A 19 2.09 10.60 -1.22
N LEU A 20 2.64 11.28 -2.23
CA LEU A 20 3.10 10.69 -3.48
C LEU A 20 4.15 9.62 -3.23
N LEU A 21 5.22 9.93 -2.49
CA LEU A 21 6.30 8.97 -2.22
C LEU A 21 5.78 7.73 -1.48
N VAL A 22 4.87 7.92 -0.53
CA VAL A 22 4.30 6.79 0.22
C VAL A 22 3.35 5.98 -0.66
N ALA A 23 2.50 6.61 -1.46
CA ALA A 23 1.64 5.91 -2.41
C ALA A 23 2.47 5.10 -3.43
N CYS A 24 3.55 5.67 -3.98
CA CYS A 24 4.49 4.98 -4.85
C CYS A 24 5.13 3.78 -4.15
N LYS A 25 5.57 3.91 -2.89
CA LYS A 25 6.13 2.80 -2.11
C LYS A 25 5.13 1.65 -1.95
N TYR A 26 3.88 1.95 -1.57
CA TYR A 26 2.84 0.91 -1.47
C TYR A 26 2.56 0.26 -2.83
N GLY A 27 2.50 1.05 -3.91
CA GLY A 27 2.32 0.55 -5.27
C GLY A 27 3.42 -0.44 -5.70
N LEU A 28 4.69 -0.12 -5.47
CA LEU A 28 5.81 -1.01 -5.79
C LEU A 28 5.75 -2.32 -4.98
N ILE A 29 5.40 -2.25 -3.69
CA ILE A 29 5.25 -3.45 -2.87
C ILE A 29 4.10 -4.32 -3.40
N LEU A 30 2.94 -3.74 -3.67
CA LEU A 30 1.78 -4.47 -4.19
C LEU A 30 2.07 -5.10 -5.56
N PHE A 31 2.81 -4.41 -6.42
CA PHE A 31 3.28 -4.95 -7.69
C PHE A 31 4.23 -6.15 -7.49
N GLY A 32 5.18 -6.07 -6.55
CA GLY A 32 6.00 -7.23 -6.20
C GLY A 32 5.18 -8.40 -5.65
N LEU A 33 4.18 -8.11 -4.80
CA LEU A 33 3.28 -9.14 -4.26
C LEU A 33 2.42 -9.81 -5.33
N SER A 34 2.02 -9.09 -6.38
CA SER A 34 1.27 -9.69 -7.49
C SER A 34 2.14 -10.71 -8.24
N ILE A 35 3.40 -10.38 -8.51
CA ILE A 35 4.36 -11.32 -9.12
C ILE A 35 4.53 -12.56 -8.22
N ILE A 36 4.70 -12.37 -6.92
CA ILE A 36 4.83 -13.47 -5.95
C ILE A 36 3.57 -14.35 -5.94
N ALA A 37 2.38 -13.75 -6.01
CA ALA A 37 1.11 -14.48 -6.06
C ALA A 37 1.01 -15.35 -7.33
N LEU A 38 1.44 -14.82 -8.48
CA LEU A 38 1.49 -15.56 -9.74
C LEU A 38 2.49 -16.72 -9.68
N LEU A 39 3.68 -16.50 -9.11
CA LEU A 39 4.65 -17.57 -8.88
C LEU A 39 4.11 -18.65 -7.95
N HIS A 40 3.39 -18.27 -6.88
CA HIS A 40 2.73 -19.23 -6.00
C HIS A 40 1.61 -20.01 -6.70
N ALA A 41 0.85 -19.36 -7.59
CA ALA A 41 -0.19 -20.03 -8.38
C ALA A 41 0.39 -21.10 -9.32
N LEU A 42 1.59 -20.86 -9.87
CA LEU A 42 2.31 -21.85 -10.67
C LEU A 42 3.03 -22.91 -9.80
N PHE A 43 3.58 -22.49 -8.67
CA PHE A 43 4.37 -23.31 -7.76
C PHE A 43 3.82 -23.20 -6.32
N PRO A 44 2.78 -23.99 -5.97
CA PRO A 44 2.04 -23.84 -4.70
C PRO A 44 2.87 -24.16 -3.44
N PHE A 45 4.08 -24.70 -3.61
CA PHE A 45 5.01 -24.96 -2.52
C PHE A 45 5.91 -23.77 -2.17
N VAL A 46 6.02 -22.75 -3.02
CA VAL A 46 6.85 -21.54 -2.78
C VAL A 46 5.98 -20.40 -2.24
N PHE A 47 6.50 -19.52 -1.39
CA PHE A 47 5.81 -18.30 -0.91
C PHE A 47 4.43 -18.47 -0.26
N LYS A 48 4.15 -19.64 0.35
CA LYS A 48 2.84 -20.07 0.89
C LYS A 48 2.06 -19.03 1.72
N ARG A 49 2.75 -18.13 2.42
CA ARG A 49 2.13 -17.12 3.30
C ARG A 49 2.62 -15.70 3.03
N THR A 50 3.52 -15.51 2.06
CA THR A 50 4.20 -14.23 1.85
C THR A 50 3.21 -13.13 1.50
N VAL A 51 2.32 -13.39 0.53
CA VAL A 51 1.33 -12.41 0.06
C VAL A 51 0.34 -12.06 1.16
N SER A 52 -0.25 -13.06 1.82
CA SER A 52 -1.25 -12.83 2.87
C SER A 52 -0.68 -12.06 4.06
N HIS A 53 0.50 -12.45 4.56
CA HIS A 53 1.14 -11.75 5.68
C HIS A 53 1.45 -10.30 5.31
N LYS A 54 1.99 -10.07 4.10
CA LYS A 54 2.34 -8.71 3.70
C LYS A 54 1.12 -7.83 3.45
N ILE A 55 0.04 -8.35 2.86
CA ILE A 55 -1.20 -7.59 2.69
C ILE A 55 -1.78 -7.18 4.04
N ILE A 56 -1.81 -8.09 5.03
CA ILE A 56 -2.31 -7.78 6.38
C ILE A 56 -1.44 -6.70 7.03
N GLU A 57 -0.11 -6.83 6.95
CA GLU A 57 0.82 -5.83 7.45
C GLU A 57 0.57 -4.46 6.82
N LEU A 58 0.48 -4.38 5.48
CA LEU A 58 0.23 -3.13 4.76
C LEU A 58 -1.14 -2.54 5.13
N ALA A 59 -2.17 -3.37 5.27
CA ALA A 59 -3.50 -2.93 5.69
C ALA A 59 -3.46 -2.29 7.08
N ASP A 60 -2.73 -2.88 8.03
CA ASP A 60 -2.58 -2.32 9.36
C ASP A 60 -1.76 -1.03 9.39
N GLN A 61 -0.72 -0.92 8.54
CA GLN A 61 0.00 0.35 8.35
C GLN A 61 -0.92 1.44 7.78
N LEU A 62 -1.74 1.11 6.77
CA LEU A 62 -2.70 2.05 6.17
C LEU A 62 -3.78 2.48 7.18
N LYS A 63 -4.29 1.57 8.01
CA LYS A 63 -5.23 1.90 9.10
C LYS A 63 -4.61 2.89 10.10
N LYS A 64 -3.37 2.65 10.54
CA LYS A 64 -2.65 3.57 11.45
C LYS A 64 -2.43 4.94 10.83
N ARG A 65 -2.19 4.97 9.51
CA ARG A 65 -1.95 6.21 8.74
C ARG A 65 -3.23 7.02 8.55
N ARG A 66 -4.37 6.35 8.41
CA ARG A 66 -5.69 6.97 8.48
C ARG A 66 -5.96 7.34 9.94
N LYS A 67 -5.39 8.46 10.41
CA LYS A 67 -5.86 9.10 11.65
C LYS A 67 -7.37 9.20 11.55
N ILE A 68 -8.03 8.51 12.46
CA ILE A 68 -9.48 8.38 12.59
C ILE A 68 -10.09 9.78 12.47
N ARG A 69 -11.04 9.92 11.53
CA ARG A 69 -11.97 11.05 11.49
C ARG A 69 -13.10 10.76 12.45
#